data_AF-A0A969D0W4-F1
#
_entry.id   AF-A0A969D0W4-F1
#
_cell.length_a   1.000
_cell.length_b   1.000
_cell.length_c   1.000
_cell.angle_alpha   90.00
_cell.angle_beta   90.00
_cell.angle_gamma   90.00
#
_symmetry.space_group_name_H-M   'P 1'
#
loop_
_entity.id
_entity.type
_entity.pdbx_description
1 polymer ?
#
loop_
_entity_poly.entity_id
_entity_poly.type
_entity_poly.pdbx_seq_one_letter_code
_entity_poly.pdbx_strand_id
1 'polypeptide(L)'
;MLGPLTWFDREISEVFGLDMLAAAELRERGWVERSNDWVDIQLLRFEDLASLVPQLARFVGLADLTLPRKNVTAVKPGASDVAGAWKTVVATPTGQACARELRTSAYGLACGYDRLA
;
A
#
# COMPACT_ATOMS: atom_id res chain seq x y z
N MET A 1 -19.30 -8.04 -4.04
CA MET A 1 -17.97 -8.62 -3.81
C MET A 1 -16.96 -7.49 -4.03
N LEU A 2 -16.58 -6.77 -2.96
CA LEU A 2 -15.64 -5.66 -3.06
C LEU A 2 -14.23 -6.24 -2.88
N GLY A 3 -13.43 -6.14 -3.94
CA GLY A 3 -12.06 -6.63 -3.98
C GLY A 3 -11.09 -5.71 -3.22
N PRO A 4 -9.84 -6.16 -2.97
CA PRO A 4 -8.88 -5.57 -2.03
C PRO A 4 -8.28 -4.19 -2.42
N LEU A 5 -8.94 -3.40 -3.26
CA LEU A 5 -8.45 -2.08 -3.73
C LEU A 5 -9.24 -0.87 -3.20
N THR A 6 -10.43 -1.08 -2.61
CA THR A 6 -11.38 0.02 -2.36
C THR A 6 -10.93 1.08 -1.35
N TRP A 7 -10.07 0.73 -0.38
CA TRP A 7 -9.60 1.72 0.59
C TRP A 7 -8.61 2.71 -0.04
N PHE A 8 -7.60 2.19 -0.74
CA PHE A 8 -6.62 3.04 -1.43
C PHE A 8 -7.31 3.88 -2.52
N ASP A 9 -8.23 3.26 -3.27
CA ASP A 9 -9.04 3.97 -4.28
C ASP A 9 -9.81 5.15 -3.68
N ARG A 10 -10.43 4.95 -2.52
CA ARG A 10 -11.24 5.97 -1.85
C ARG A 10 -10.39 7.12 -1.30
N GLU A 11 -9.31 6.82 -0.60
CA GLU A 11 -8.42 7.85 -0.04
C GLU A 11 -7.77 8.69 -1.14
N ILE A 12 -7.30 8.05 -2.23
CA ILE A 12 -6.70 8.76 -3.36
C ILE A 12 -7.73 9.61 -4.10
N SER A 13 -8.93 9.08 -4.35
CA SER A 13 -9.98 9.82 -5.05
C SER A 13 -10.48 11.01 -4.23
N GLU A 14 -10.72 10.84 -2.93
CA GLU A 14 -11.22 11.92 -2.05
C GLU A 14 -10.17 13.01 -1.82
N VAL A 15 -8.89 12.65 -1.62
CA VAL A 15 -7.84 13.61 -1.24
C VAL A 15 -7.20 14.28 -2.46
N PHE A 16 -7.04 13.56 -3.57
CA PHE A 16 -6.31 14.05 -4.76
C PHE A 16 -7.20 14.22 -5.99
N GLY A 17 -8.50 13.93 -5.89
CA GLY A 17 -9.44 14.03 -7.01
C GLY A 17 -9.08 13.08 -8.15
N LEU A 18 -8.38 11.98 -7.87
CA LEU A 18 -7.86 11.05 -8.87
C LEU A 18 -8.63 9.74 -8.85
N ASP A 19 -9.51 9.56 -9.83
CA ASP A 19 -10.08 8.25 -10.15
C ASP A 19 -9.04 7.42 -10.95
N MET A 20 -8.40 6.48 -10.26
CA MET A 20 -7.34 5.65 -10.85
C MET A 20 -7.84 4.70 -11.93
N LEU A 21 -9.14 4.38 -11.94
CA LEU A 21 -9.75 3.50 -12.96
C LEU A 21 -10.12 4.30 -14.21
N ALA A 22 -10.46 5.58 -14.06
CA ALA A 22 -10.87 6.44 -15.16
C ALA A 22 -9.72 7.27 -15.77
N ALA A 23 -8.66 7.57 -15.01
CA ALA A 23 -7.58 8.46 -15.43
C ALA A 23 -6.95 8.02 -16.77
N ALA A 24 -7.05 8.91 -17.77
CA ALA A 24 -6.56 8.64 -19.11
C ALA A 24 -5.02 8.58 -19.12
N GLU A 25 -4.35 9.40 -18.30
CA GLU A 25 -2.90 9.48 -18.21
C GLU A 25 -2.29 8.13 -17.80
N LEU A 26 -2.94 7.40 -16.89
CA LEU A 26 -2.49 6.06 -16.50
C LEU A 26 -2.57 5.09 -17.68
N ARG A 27 -3.60 5.17 -18.53
CA ARG A 27 -3.72 4.31 -19.72
C ARG A 27 -2.74 4.69 -20.82
N GLU A 28 -2.49 5.99 -21.01
CA GLU A 28 -1.71 6.52 -22.13
C GLU A 28 -0.19 6.49 -21.87
N ARG A 29 0.25 6.85 -20.65
CA ARG A 29 1.68 6.98 -20.32
C ARG A 29 2.12 6.17 -19.09
N GLY A 30 1.19 5.48 -18.42
CA GLY A 30 1.51 4.61 -17.29
C GLY A 30 1.70 5.30 -15.95
N TRP A 31 1.61 6.63 -15.87
CA TRP A 31 1.80 7.36 -14.62
C TRP A 31 1.02 8.68 -14.54
N VAL A 32 0.81 9.17 -13.32
CA VAL A 32 0.20 10.45 -13.03
C VAL A 32 0.75 11.05 -11.74
N GLU A 33 0.93 12.37 -11.72
CA GLU A 33 1.33 13.14 -10.54
C GLU A 33 0.16 14.00 -10.08
N ARG A 34 0.01 14.13 -8.77
CA ARG A 34 -0.95 15.02 -8.11
C ARG A 34 -0.27 15.67 -6.91
N SER A 35 -0.65 16.90 -6.65
CA SER A 35 -0.11 17.72 -5.57
C SER A 35 -1.25 18.33 -4.78
N ASN A 36 -1.08 18.47 -3.48
CA ASN A 36 -1.91 19.30 -2.62
C ASN A 36 -1.02 20.09 -1.64
N ASP A 37 -1.63 20.78 -0.68
CA ASP A 37 -0.90 21.63 0.28
C ASP A 37 0.03 20.87 1.23
N TRP A 38 -0.06 19.54 1.30
CA TRP A 38 0.67 18.72 2.26
C TRP A 38 1.68 17.77 1.61
N VAL A 39 1.38 17.25 0.42
CA VAL A 39 2.17 16.18 -0.20
C VAL A 39 1.99 16.13 -1.71
N ASP A 40 3.07 15.75 -2.37
CA ASP A 40 3.08 15.34 -3.77
C ASP A 40 3.00 13.82 -3.85
N ILE A 41 2.15 13.31 -4.73
CA ILE A 41 2.05 11.88 -5.01
C ILE A 41 2.30 11.60 -6.49
N GLN A 42 2.94 10.46 -6.74
CA GLN A 42 3.06 9.88 -8.05
C GLN A 42 2.45 8.49 -8.02
N LEU A 43 1.51 8.24 -8.92
CA LEU A 43 0.95 6.92 -9.17
C LEU A 43 1.49 6.37 -10.47
N LEU A 44 1.83 5.08 -10.47
CA LEU A 44 2.42 4.37 -11.59
C LEU A 44 1.67 3.05 -11.77
N ARG A 45 1.48 2.64 -13.02
CA ARG A 45 1.04 1.28 -13.34
C ARG A 45 2.16 0.31 -13.03
N PHE A 46 1.86 -0.72 -12.25
CA PHE A 46 2.87 -1.67 -11.80
C PHE A 46 3.49 -2.45 -12.97
N GLU A 47 2.71 -2.74 -13.99
CA GLU A 47 3.15 -3.37 -15.24
C GLU A 47 4.18 -2.51 -16.01
N ASP A 48 4.14 -1.19 -15.83
CA ASP A 48 5.04 -0.24 -16.48
C ASP A 48 6.23 0.15 -15.57
N LEU A 49 6.30 -0.38 -14.34
CA LEU A 49 7.28 0.04 -13.34
C LEU A 49 8.73 -0.02 -13.84
N ALA A 50 9.09 -1.05 -14.61
CA ALA A 50 10.44 -1.21 -15.13
C ALA A 50 10.82 -0.13 -16.16
N SER A 51 9.89 0.36 -16.98
CA SER A 51 10.14 1.43 -17.93
C SER A 51 10.02 2.83 -17.29
N LEU A 52 9.29 2.94 -16.18
CA LEU A 52 9.06 4.18 -15.46
C LEU A 52 10.06 4.48 -14.34
N VAL A 53 11.11 3.67 -14.17
CA VAL A 53 12.17 3.94 -13.17
C VAL A 53 12.79 5.34 -13.30
N PRO A 54 13.09 5.86 -14.51
CA PRO A 54 13.61 7.23 -14.64
C PRO A 54 12.60 8.31 -14.23
N GLN A 55 11.31 8.06 -14.44
CA GLN A 55 10.23 8.95 -13.99
C GLN A 55 10.13 8.96 -12.45
N LEU A 56 10.25 7.79 -11.83
CA LEU A 56 10.28 7.64 -10.39
C LEU A 56 11.51 8.35 -9.78
N ALA A 57 12.70 8.15 -10.35
CA ALA A 57 13.93 8.83 -9.93
C ALA A 57 13.77 10.36 -9.95
N ARG A 58 13.22 10.90 -11.04
CA ARG A 58 12.96 12.34 -11.18
C ARG A 58 12.02 12.85 -10.08
N PHE A 59 10.94 12.14 -9.80
CA PHE A 59 9.95 12.54 -8.82
C PHE A 59 10.51 12.60 -7.40
N VAL A 60 11.37 11.64 -7.02
CA VAL A 60 12.02 11.64 -5.70
C VAL A 60 13.31 12.48 -5.64
N GLY A 61 13.64 13.22 -6.70
CA GLY A 61 14.84 14.07 -6.74
C GLY A 61 16.17 13.31 -6.82
N LEU A 62 16.17 12.09 -7.34
CA LEU A 62 17.37 11.28 -7.54
C LEU A 62 17.87 11.36 -8.99
N ALA A 63 19.20 11.38 -9.16
CA ALA A 63 19.83 11.37 -10.49
C ALA A 63 19.63 10.02 -11.22
N ASP A 64 19.62 8.93 -10.46
CA ASP A 64 19.35 7.58 -10.94
C ASP A 64 18.69 6.77 -9.83
N LEU A 65 17.91 5.75 -10.21
CA LEU A 65 17.26 4.81 -9.32
C LEU A 65 17.41 3.42 -9.92
N THR A 66 17.88 2.46 -9.13
CA THR A 66 17.91 1.05 -9.54
C THR A 66 16.89 0.27 -8.73
N LEU A 67 15.89 -0.32 -9.40
CA LEU A 67 14.96 -1.21 -8.72
C LEU A 67 15.61 -2.58 -8.46
N PRO A 68 15.51 -3.12 -7.23
CA PRO A 68 15.99 -4.46 -6.96
C PRO A 68 15.17 -5.50 -7.74
N ARG A 69 15.86 -6.45 -8.37
CA ARG A 69 15.22 -7.52 -9.19
C ARG A 69 14.38 -8.51 -8.41
N LYS A 70 14.51 -8.54 -7.08
CA LYS A 70 13.74 -9.40 -6.19
C LYS A 70 13.35 -8.63 -4.95
N ASN A 71 12.09 -8.78 -4.56
CA ASN A 71 11.56 -8.30 -3.30
C ASN A 71 12.00 -9.26 -2.17
N VAL A 72 13.31 -9.38 -1.95
CA VAL A 72 13.88 -10.31 -0.96
C VAL A 72 14.50 -9.51 0.18
N THR A 73 13.64 -9.07 1.09
CA THR A 73 14.02 -9.23 2.49
C THR A 73 13.35 -10.51 2.94
N ALA A 74 14.05 -11.64 2.87
CA ALA A 74 13.59 -12.87 3.52
C ALA A 74 13.40 -12.64 5.04
N VAL A 75 14.11 -11.65 5.58
CA VAL A 75 14.02 -11.19 6.96
C VAL A 75 14.20 -9.68 6.96
N LYS A 76 13.20 -8.93 7.43
CA LYS A 76 13.41 -7.53 7.86
C LYS A 76 14.10 -7.58 9.23
N PRO A 77 15.21 -6.85 9.47
CA PRO A 77 15.82 -6.80 10.79
C PRO A 77 14.76 -6.48 11.88
N GLY A 78 14.71 -7.29 12.94
CA GLY A 78 13.71 -7.18 14.01
C GLY A 78 12.32 -7.78 13.70
N ALA A 79 12.04 -8.26 12.49
CA ALA A 79 10.74 -8.85 12.18
C ALA A 79 10.46 -10.16 12.95
N SER A 80 11.49 -10.96 13.25
CA SER A 80 11.34 -12.14 14.12
C SER A 80 10.90 -11.75 15.52
N ASP A 81 11.48 -10.67 16.05
CA ASP A 81 11.27 -10.23 17.42
C ASP A 81 9.87 -9.62 17.56
N VAL A 82 9.47 -8.80 16.57
CA VAL A 82 8.11 -8.26 16.48
C VAL A 82 7.08 -9.38 16.29
N ALA A 83 7.35 -10.37 15.43
CA ALA A 83 6.46 -11.51 15.23
C ALA A 83 6.34 -12.37 16.51
N GLY A 84 7.44 -12.56 17.24
CA GLY A 84 7.46 -13.26 18.52
C GLY A 84 6.66 -12.50 19.59
N ALA A 85 6.91 -11.21 19.74
CA ALA A 85 6.16 -10.34 20.65
C ALA A 85 4.66 -10.34 20.32
N TRP A 86 4.31 -10.26 19.04
CA TRP A 86 2.92 -10.31 18.58
C TRP A 86 2.25 -11.64 18.93
N LYS A 87 2.91 -12.78 18.70
CA LYS A 87 2.39 -14.10 19.11
C LYS A 87 2.11 -14.16 20.61
N THR A 88 3.01 -13.63 21.42
CA THR A 88 2.83 -13.58 22.89
C THR A 88 1.63 -12.72 23.28
N VAL A 89 1.50 -11.53 22.69
CA VAL A 89 0.39 -10.61 22.98
C VAL A 89 -0.95 -11.21 22.56
N VAL A 90 -1.05 -11.75 21.34
CA VAL A 90 -2.31 -12.31 20.81
C VAL A 90 -2.71 -13.60 21.53
N ALA A 91 -1.79 -14.29 22.20
CA ALA A 91 -2.13 -15.43 23.06
C ALA A 91 -2.86 -15.02 24.36
N THR A 92 -2.79 -13.76 24.76
CA THR A 92 -3.50 -13.26 25.96
C THR A 92 -4.99 -13.03 25.68
N PRO A 93 -5.87 -13.12 26.69
CA PRO A 93 -7.29 -12.82 26.51
C PRO A 93 -7.56 -11.42 25.92
N THR A 94 -6.80 -10.42 26.38
CA THR A 94 -6.88 -9.04 25.87
C THR A 94 -6.43 -8.96 24.42
N GLY A 95 -5.31 -9.58 24.07
CA GLY A 95 -4.82 -9.60 22.69
C GLY A 95 -5.80 -10.29 21.74
N GLN A 96 -6.45 -11.37 22.18
CA GLN A 96 -7.52 -12.01 21.40
C GLN A 96 -8.75 -11.10 21.23
N ALA A 97 -9.14 -10.36 22.27
CA ALA A 97 -10.24 -9.40 22.19
C ALA A 97 -9.90 -8.27 21.20
N CYS A 98 -8.71 -7.68 21.28
CA CYS A 98 -8.25 -6.68 20.33
C CYS A 98 -8.19 -7.21 18.89
N ALA A 99 -7.71 -8.44 18.70
CA ALA A 99 -7.65 -9.06 17.37
C ALA A 99 -9.05 -9.29 16.78
N ARG A 100 -10.04 -9.69 17.62
CA ARG A 100 -11.44 -9.81 17.19
C ARG A 100 -12.02 -8.46 16.80
N GLU A 101 -11.85 -7.45 17.66
CA GLU A 101 -12.35 -6.10 17.42
C GLU A 101 -11.77 -5.49 16.14
N LEU A 102 -10.47 -5.67 15.92
CA LEU A 102 -9.79 -5.22 14.70
C LEU A 102 -10.36 -5.88 13.45
N ARG A 103 -10.60 -7.21 13.49
CA ARG A 103 -11.17 -7.95 12.36
C ARG A 103 -12.61 -7.52 12.04
N THR A 104 -13.39 -7.14 13.05
CA THR A 104 -14.77 -6.68 12.86
C THR A 104 -14.88 -5.18 12.58
N SER A 105 -13.79 -4.43 12.74
CA SER A 105 -13.76 -3.00 12.43
C SER A 105 -13.94 -2.72 10.93
N ALA A 106 -14.35 -1.51 10.58
CA ALA A 106 -14.46 -1.08 9.19
C ALA A 106 -13.15 -1.28 8.41
N TYR A 107 -12.01 -1.05 9.07
CA TYR A 107 -10.68 -1.29 8.50
C TYR A 107 -10.43 -2.79 8.25
N GLY A 108 -10.70 -3.65 9.24
CA GLY A 108 -10.51 -5.10 9.10
C GLY A 108 -11.35 -5.71 7.98
N LEU A 109 -12.59 -5.25 7.83
CA LEU A 109 -13.49 -5.66 6.74
C LEU A 109 -13.01 -5.17 5.37
N ALA A 110 -12.54 -3.92 5.27
CA ALA A 110 -12.00 -3.37 4.03
C ALA A 110 -10.74 -4.11 3.56
N CYS A 111 -9.92 -4.59 4.49
CA CYS A 111 -8.70 -5.36 4.20
C CYS A 111 -8.92 -6.88 4.06
N GLY A 112 -10.14 -7.39 4.27
CA GLY A 112 -10.45 -8.83 4.16
C GLY A 112 -9.90 -9.69 5.32
N TYR A 113 -9.61 -9.09 6.47
CA TYR A 113 -9.09 -9.79 7.65
C TYR A 113 -10.13 -10.66 8.36
N ASP A 114 -11.40 -10.56 7.96
CA ASP A 114 -12.52 -11.40 8.38
C ASP A 114 -12.49 -12.82 7.77
N ARG A 115 -11.74 -13.02 6.68
CA ARG A 115 -11.78 -14.27 5.87
C ARG A 115 -10.69 -15.29 6.20
N LEU A 116 -9.71 -14.93 7.04
CA LEU A 116 -8.63 -15.81 7.46
C LEU A 116 -8.92 -16.35 8.86
N ALA A 117 -9.72 -17.43 8.91
CA ALA A 117 -9.93 -18.25 10.10
C ALA A 117 -9.53 -19.70 9.78
#